data_AF-A0A2M8PWL6-F1
#
_entry.id   AF-A0A2M8PWL6-F1
#
_cell.length_a   1.000
_cell.length_b   1.000
_cell.length_c   1.000
_cell.angle_alpha   90.00
_cell.angle_beta   90.00
_cell.angle_gamma   90.00
#
_symmetry.space_group_name_H-M   'P 1'
#
loop_
_entity.id
_entity.type
_entity.pdbx_description
1 polymer ?
#
loop_
_entity_poly.entity_id
_entity_poly.type
_entity_poly.pdbx_seq_one_letter_code
_entity_poly.pdbx_strand_id
1 'polypeptide(L)'
;GQLLTAESPRCFENIPIGTYQLWAENGPYRVLSPLMQTLTIAEESQVIELAAIASNTPSANEICISVFEDLNQNGVQDATEGLVGNVDVWLLSDDVIIGTQLTQPDEPTCFVGLEEGAYQIKIPPTRRHQMTTRSDAAPTFVGVGNRFSISFGLVLLEAFHEDALLPDAKPNIGKLTLDTETRLLLAIMGSGVVILLMLGVGSIAFALWRRK
;
A
#
# COMPACT_ATOMS: atom_id res chain seq x y z
N GLY A 1 1.73 7.40 -47.03
CA GLY A 1 1.74 8.18 -45.78
C GLY A 1 3.10 8.06 -45.16
N GLN A 2 3.67 9.16 -44.69
CA GLN A 2 4.95 9.15 -43.99
C GLN A 2 4.66 9.22 -42.50
N LEU A 3 5.19 8.26 -41.73
CA LEU A 3 5.00 8.19 -40.29
C LEU A 3 5.89 9.25 -39.61
N LEU A 4 5.30 10.08 -38.75
CA LEU A 4 6.03 11.04 -37.92
C LEU A 4 6.15 10.49 -36.50
N THR A 5 7.37 10.46 -35.95
CA THR A 5 7.63 10.13 -34.55
C THR A 5 8.02 11.39 -33.77
N ALA A 6 7.67 11.44 -32.49
CA ALA A 6 7.75 12.61 -31.61
C ALA A 6 9.16 13.18 -31.37
N GLU A 7 10.22 12.51 -31.82
CA GLU A 7 11.61 12.84 -31.45
C GLU A 7 12.31 13.83 -32.39
N SER A 8 11.67 14.27 -33.49
CA SER A 8 12.22 15.31 -34.36
C SER A 8 11.10 15.99 -35.15
N PRO A 9 10.89 17.31 -35.04
CA PRO A 9 9.96 18.00 -35.91
C PRO A 9 10.49 17.92 -37.35
N ARG A 10 9.89 17.06 -38.19
CA ARG A 10 10.21 17.01 -39.62
C ARG A 10 9.18 17.84 -40.39
N CYS A 11 9.69 18.73 -41.24
CA CYS A 11 8.87 19.46 -42.20
C CYS A 11 8.51 18.55 -43.38
N PHE A 12 7.31 18.73 -43.93
CA PHE A 12 6.97 18.23 -45.26
C PHE A 12 7.34 19.32 -46.27
N GLU A 13 8.21 19.00 -47.24
CA GLU A 13 8.63 19.94 -48.27
C GLU A 13 7.91 19.68 -49.60
N ASN A 14 7.85 20.71 -50.45
CA ASN A 14 7.29 20.63 -51.81
C ASN A 14 5.82 20.18 -51.88
N ILE A 15 5.00 20.56 -50.90
CA ILE A 15 3.55 20.34 -50.95
C ILE A 15 2.93 21.38 -51.91
N PRO A 16 2.21 20.97 -52.96
CA PRO A 16 1.54 21.89 -53.88
C PRO A 16 0.51 22.80 -53.19
N ILE A 17 0.13 23.89 -53.86
CA ILE A 17 -0.99 24.73 -53.44
C ILE A 17 -2.27 23.88 -53.50
N GLY A 18 -3.06 23.91 -52.44
CA GLY A 18 -4.24 23.06 -52.32
C GLY A 18 -4.79 22.97 -50.91
N THR A 19 -5.90 22.26 -50.79
CA THR A 19 -6.53 21.93 -49.52
C THR A 19 -6.23 20.46 -49.17
N TYR A 20 -5.72 20.22 -47.97
CA TYR A 20 -5.25 18.93 -47.48
C TYR A 20 -6.00 18.53 -46.22
N GLN A 21 -6.23 17.23 -46.07
CA GLN A 21 -6.73 16.62 -44.83
C GLN A 21 -5.56 15.97 -44.10
N LEU A 22 -5.30 16.40 -42.87
CA LEU A 22 -4.37 15.76 -41.96
C LEU A 22 -5.18 14.90 -41.00
N TRP A 23 -4.86 13.62 -40.90
CA TRP A 23 -5.39 12.73 -39.88
C TRP A 23 -4.21 12.12 -39.12
N ALA A 24 -4.41 11.89 -37.83
CA ALA A 24 -3.48 11.15 -37.02
C ALA A 24 -4.16 9.85 -36.60
N GLU A 25 -3.53 8.73 -36.92
CA GLU A 25 -3.96 7.41 -36.47
C GLU A 25 -3.40 7.17 -35.07
N ASN A 26 -4.13 6.43 -34.24
CA ASN A 26 -3.64 6.06 -32.92
C ASN A 26 -2.37 5.20 -33.07
N GLY A 27 -1.24 5.77 -32.68
CA GLY A 27 0.02 5.05 -32.48
C GLY A 27 0.24 4.73 -30.99
N PRO A 28 1.49 4.50 -30.54
CA PRO A 28 1.80 4.32 -29.12
C PRO A 28 1.58 5.59 -28.26
N TYR A 29 1.10 6.69 -28.84
CA TYR A 29 0.82 7.95 -28.17
C TYR A 29 -0.65 8.35 -28.36
N ARG A 30 -1.26 8.97 -27.34
CA ARG A 30 -2.61 9.53 -27.45
C ARG A 30 -2.59 10.80 -28.29
N VAL A 31 -3.34 10.81 -29.39
CA VAL A 31 -3.65 12.01 -30.16
C VAL A 31 -4.76 12.76 -29.44
N LEU A 32 -4.52 14.01 -29.02
CA LEU A 32 -5.61 14.89 -28.63
C LEU A 32 -6.28 15.36 -29.93
N SER A 33 -7.61 15.20 -29.98
CA SER A 33 -8.45 15.64 -31.10
C SER A 33 -8.08 17.04 -31.62
N PRO A 34 -8.29 17.33 -32.92
CA PRO A 34 -9.25 16.67 -33.81
C PRO A 34 -8.66 15.57 -34.72
N LEU A 35 -9.46 14.51 -34.86
CA LEU A 35 -9.20 13.31 -35.67
C LEU A 35 -9.09 13.59 -37.19
N MET A 36 -9.44 14.80 -37.64
CA MET A 36 -9.08 15.33 -38.95
C MET A 36 -8.95 16.85 -38.87
N GLN A 37 -7.89 17.41 -39.47
CA GLN A 37 -7.70 18.84 -39.61
C GLN A 37 -7.53 19.19 -41.09
N THR A 38 -8.27 20.21 -41.53
CA THR A 38 -8.12 20.77 -42.88
C THR A 38 -7.04 21.83 -42.89
N LEU A 39 -6.05 21.68 -43.77
CA LEU A 39 -4.97 22.63 -43.99
C LEU A 39 -5.09 23.20 -45.41
N THR A 40 -4.98 24.52 -45.57
CA THR A 40 -4.94 25.16 -46.89
C THR A 40 -3.61 25.85 -47.10
N ILE A 41 -2.90 25.43 -48.14
CA ILE A 41 -1.72 26.13 -48.67
C ILE A 41 -2.21 27.00 -49.81
N ALA A 42 -2.12 28.31 -49.65
CA ALA A 42 -2.64 29.31 -50.58
C ALA A 42 -1.57 29.97 -51.45
N GLU A 43 -0.30 29.87 -51.04
CA GLU A 43 0.83 30.53 -51.70
C GLU A 43 2.03 29.59 -51.84
N GLU A 44 2.88 29.84 -52.83
CA GLU A 44 4.16 29.15 -52.98
C GLU A 44 5.07 29.52 -51.79
N SER A 45 5.71 28.53 -51.17
CA SER A 45 6.61 28.70 -50.01
C SER A 45 5.95 29.13 -48.69
N GLN A 46 4.62 28.96 -48.54
CA GLN A 46 3.93 29.19 -47.27
C GLN A 46 4.39 28.16 -46.21
N VAL A 47 4.85 28.65 -45.04
CA VAL A 47 5.17 27.82 -43.88
C VAL A 47 3.99 27.83 -42.91
N ILE A 48 3.46 26.66 -42.58
CA ILE A 48 2.37 26.53 -41.61
C ILE A 48 2.88 25.75 -40.40
N GLU A 49 3.06 26.45 -39.29
CA GLU A 49 3.37 25.83 -38.00
C GLU A 49 2.08 25.26 -37.40
N LEU A 50 1.99 23.94 -37.34
CA LEU A 50 0.91 23.28 -36.61
C LEU A 50 1.23 23.32 -35.12
N ALA A 51 0.31 23.88 -34.31
CA ALA A 51 0.34 23.68 -32.87
C ALA A 51 0.29 22.17 -32.59
N ALA A 52 1.22 21.67 -31.76
CA ALA A 52 1.48 20.25 -31.56
C ALA A 52 0.19 19.40 -31.44
N ILE A 53 -0.06 18.53 -32.44
CA ILE A 53 -1.22 17.61 -32.48
C ILE A 53 -1.00 16.38 -31.56
N ALA A 54 0.22 16.22 -31.05
CA ALA A 54 0.55 15.24 -30.02
C ALA A 54 1.19 15.98 -28.85
N SER A 55 0.57 15.91 -27.67
CA SER A 55 1.31 16.16 -26.45
C SER A 55 2.38 15.07 -26.35
N ASN A 56 3.66 15.45 -26.26
CA ASN A 56 4.78 14.52 -25.97
C ASN A 56 4.71 13.88 -24.58
N THR A 57 3.56 13.95 -23.90
CA THR A 57 3.30 13.12 -22.74
C THR A 57 2.98 11.72 -23.25
N PRO A 58 3.88 10.73 -23.09
CA PRO A 58 3.48 9.33 -23.23
C PRO A 58 2.19 9.13 -22.45
N SER A 59 1.25 8.36 -22.99
CA SER A 59 0.13 7.89 -22.19
C SER A 59 0.72 7.27 -20.93
N ALA A 60 0.55 7.97 -19.82
CA ALA A 60 1.09 7.62 -18.52
C ALA A 60 0.74 6.15 -18.26
N ASN A 61 1.74 5.30 -18.07
CA ASN A 61 1.44 3.92 -17.78
C ASN A 61 0.83 3.82 -16.39
N GLU A 62 -0.10 2.89 -16.20
CA GLU A 62 -0.85 2.76 -14.97
C GLU A 62 -0.88 1.32 -14.46
N ILE A 63 -0.71 1.15 -13.15
CA ILE A 63 -1.01 -0.11 -12.45
C ILE A 63 -2.07 0.21 -11.42
N CYS A 64 -3.24 -0.39 -11.58
CA CYS A 64 -4.37 -0.28 -10.67
C CYS A 64 -4.48 -1.50 -9.77
N ILE A 65 -4.74 -1.27 -8.50
CA ILE A 65 -4.78 -2.28 -7.45
C ILE A 65 -6.14 -2.27 -6.80
N SER A 66 -6.76 -3.44 -6.71
CA SER A 66 -7.92 -3.67 -5.86
C SER A 66 -7.59 -4.73 -4.83
N VAL A 67 -8.16 -4.56 -3.64
CA VAL A 67 -8.11 -5.57 -2.57
C VAL A 67 -9.54 -5.90 -2.23
N PHE A 68 -9.88 -7.18 -2.13
CA PHE A 68 -11.23 -7.63 -1.83
C PHE A 68 -11.26 -8.52 -0.59
N GLU A 69 -12.42 -8.55 0.07
CA GLU A 69 -12.68 -9.37 1.23
C GLU A 69 -13.05 -10.79 0.77
N ASP A 70 -12.06 -11.68 0.74
CA ASP A 70 -12.18 -13.06 0.28
C ASP A 70 -12.75 -13.95 1.40
N LEU A 71 -14.05 -13.79 1.65
CA LEU A 71 -14.79 -14.40 2.75
C LEU A 71 -14.76 -15.94 2.70
N ASN A 72 -14.72 -16.50 1.49
CA ASN A 72 -14.68 -17.95 1.30
C ASN A 72 -13.26 -18.50 1.04
N GLN A 73 -12.25 -17.62 0.99
CA GLN A 73 -10.83 -17.93 0.88
C GLN A 73 -10.45 -18.69 -0.40
N ASN A 74 -11.14 -18.43 -1.50
CA ASN A 74 -10.92 -19.10 -2.77
C ASN A 74 -9.90 -18.38 -3.68
N GLY A 75 -9.45 -17.17 -3.29
CA GLY A 75 -8.50 -16.35 -4.03
C GLY A 75 -9.08 -15.61 -5.24
N VAL A 76 -10.40 -15.60 -5.41
CA VAL A 76 -11.13 -14.98 -6.52
C VAL A 76 -12.23 -14.10 -5.94
N GLN A 77 -12.34 -12.86 -6.44
CA GLN A 77 -13.40 -11.97 -5.98
C GLN A 77 -14.77 -12.45 -6.45
N ASP A 78 -15.61 -12.87 -5.51
CA ASP A 78 -17.01 -13.20 -5.76
C ASP A 78 -17.91 -11.96 -5.76
N ALA A 79 -19.12 -12.07 -6.35
CA ALA A 79 -20.05 -10.94 -6.47
C ALA A 79 -20.51 -10.34 -5.13
N THR A 80 -20.39 -11.11 -4.04
CA THR A 80 -20.73 -10.69 -2.67
C THR A 80 -19.53 -10.14 -1.90
N GLU A 81 -18.33 -10.18 -2.49
CA GLU A 81 -17.07 -9.79 -1.84
C GLU A 81 -16.69 -8.38 -2.25
N GLY A 82 -16.86 -7.46 -1.31
CA GLY A 82 -16.58 -6.04 -1.49
C GLY A 82 -15.09 -5.73 -1.56
N LEU A 83 -14.76 -4.53 -2.03
CA LEU A 83 -13.39 -4.01 -1.96
C LEU A 83 -13.07 -3.55 -0.53
N VAL A 84 -11.82 -3.73 -0.12
CA VAL A 84 -11.30 -3.37 1.19
C VAL A 84 -10.39 -2.15 1.04
N GLY A 85 -10.77 -1.06 1.71
CA GLY A 85 -9.96 0.14 1.83
C GLY A 85 -8.93 0.07 2.95
N ASN A 86 -8.04 1.07 3.00
CA ASN A 86 -7.02 1.25 4.03
C ASN A 86 -6.01 0.08 4.16
N VAL A 87 -5.73 -0.59 3.04
CA VAL A 87 -4.64 -1.57 2.94
C VAL A 87 -3.44 -0.90 2.28
N ASP A 88 -2.28 -0.97 2.95
CA ASP A 88 -1.03 -0.46 2.39
C ASP A 88 -0.60 -1.27 1.18
N VAL A 89 -0.19 -0.59 0.11
CA VAL A 89 0.33 -1.18 -1.12
C VAL A 89 1.63 -0.51 -1.48
N TRP A 90 2.66 -1.30 -1.77
CA TRP A 90 3.98 -0.85 -2.20
C TRP A 90 4.18 -1.13 -3.68
N LEU A 91 4.66 -0.13 -4.41
CA LEU A 91 5.19 -0.24 -5.76
C LEU A 91 6.70 -0.33 -5.68
N LEU A 92 7.27 -1.37 -6.30
CA LEU A 92 8.70 -1.62 -6.34
C LEU A 92 9.22 -1.63 -7.77
N SER A 93 10.46 -1.19 -7.93
CA SER A 93 11.29 -1.38 -9.13
C SER A 93 12.67 -1.86 -8.68
N ASP A 94 13.17 -2.95 -9.26
CA ASP A 94 14.42 -3.61 -8.85
C ASP A 94 14.53 -3.83 -7.33
N ASP A 95 13.46 -4.36 -6.72
CA ASP A 95 13.32 -4.61 -5.27
C ASP A 95 13.38 -3.36 -4.37
N VAL A 96 13.40 -2.15 -4.94
CA VAL A 96 13.36 -0.87 -4.22
C VAL A 96 11.93 -0.32 -4.22
N ILE A 97 11.44 0.08 -3.04
CA ILE A 97 10.14 0.75 -2.93
C ILE A 97 10.25 2.16 -3.52
N ILE A 98 9.46 2.44 -4.56
CA ILE A 98 9.41 3.72 -5.25
C ILE A 98 8.07 4.45 -5.05
N GLY A 99 7.08 3.78 -4.46
CA GLY A 99 5.79 4.39 -4.15
C GLY A 99 4.96 3.57 -3.18
N THR A 100 4.04 4.25 -2.49
CA THR A 100 3.09 3.63 -1.56
C THR A 100 1.72 4.28 -1.68
N GLN A 101 0.65 3.49 -1.59
CA GLN A 101 -0.74 3.99 -1.53
C GLN A 101 -1.59 3.15 -0.56
N LEU A 102 -2.70 3.73 -0.11
CA LEU A 102 -3.77 3.04 0.62
C LEU A 102 -4.92 2.73 -0.33
N THR A 103 -5.42 1.49 -0.30
CA THR A 103 -6.56 1.09 -1.12
C THR A 103 -7.85 1.83 -0.73
N GLN A 104 -8.78 1.95 -1.68
CA GLN A 104 -10.11 2.51 -1.46
C GLN A 104 -11.18 1.40 -1.49
N PRO A 105 -12.27 1.53 -0.73
CA PRO A 105 -13.34 0.51 -0.64
C PRO A 105 -14.32 0.53 -1.83
N ASP A 106 -14.27 1.53 -2.70
CA ASP A 106 -15.22 1.69 -3.81
C ASP A 106 -14.58 1.57 -5.20
N GLU A 107 -13.28 1.88 -5.32
CA GLU A 107 -12.57 1.88 -6.59
C GLU A 107 -11.13 1.38 -6.48
N PRO A 108 -10.57 0.80 -7.56
CA PRO A 108 -9.16 0.46 -7.60
C PRO A 108 -8.26 1.68 -7.44
N THR A 109 -7.21 1.54 -6.65
CA THR A 109 -6.20 2.57 -6.42
C THR A 109 -5.07 2.42 -7.43
N CYS A 110 -4.73 3.48 -8.18
CA CYS A 110 -3.79 3.38 -9.30
C CYS A 110 -2.49 4.15 -9.09
N PHE A 111 -1.36 3.53 -9.38
CA PHE A 111 -0.11 4.24 -9.66
C PHE A 111 -0.13 4.68 -11.11
N VAL A 112 0.02 5.98 -11.36
CA VAL A 112 -0.05 6.58 -12.69
C VAL A 112 1.27 7.23 -13.06
N GLY A 113 1.53 7.38 -14.36
CA GLY A 113 2.73 8.08 -14.85
C GLY A 113 3.99 7.23 -14.76
N LEU A 114 3.85 5.91 -14.77
CA LEU A 114 5.00 5.01 -14.69
C LEU A 114 5.79 5.05 -16.01
N GLU A 115 7.10 5.18 -15.90
CA GLU A 115 8.01 5.02 -17.04
C GLU A 115 7.99 3.56 -17.53
N GLU A 116 8.48 3.31 -18.74
CA GLU A 116 8.63 1.95 -19.23
C GLU A 116 9.61 1.16 -18.34
N GLY A 117 9.18 -0.01 -17.85
CA GLY A 117 10.02 -0.77 -16.94
C GLY A 117 9.31 -1.97 -16.31
N ALA A 118 10.07 -2.73 -15.54
CA ALA A 118 9.53 -3.82 -14.72
C ALA A 118 9.16 -3.29 -13.34
N TYR A 119 7.93 -3.56 -12.93
CA TYR A 119 7.40 -3.16 -11.63
C TYR A 119 6.81 -4.34 -10.89
N GLN A 120 6.91 -4.30 -9.56
CA GLN A 120 6.28 -5.26 -8.68
C GLN A 120 5.35 -4.54 -7.70
N ILE A 121 4.19 -5.15 -7.44
CA ILE A 121 3.29 -4.73 -6.37
C ILE A 121 3.42 -5.68 -5.19
N LYS A 122 3.48 -5.12 -3.98
CA LYS A 122 3.52 -5.88 -2.74
C LYS A 122 2.62 -5.27 -1.68
N ILE A 123 1.85 -6.11 -1.01
CA ILE A 123 1.12 -5.77 0.22
C ILE A 123 1.98 -6.21 1.40
N PRO A 124 2.43 -5.30 2.28
CA PRO A 124 3.18 -5.68 3.46
C PRO A 124 2.30 -6.46 4.44
N PRO A 125 2.90 -7.38 5.24
CA PRO A 125 2.16 -8.11 6.25
C PRO A 125 1.62 -7.14 7.32
N THR A 126 0.36 -7.31 7.70
CA THR A 126 -0.28 -6.55 8.78
C THR A 126 -0.88 -7.50 9.81
N ARG A 127 -1.18 -7.00 11.01
CA ARG A 127 -1.90 -7.82 12.01
C ARG A 127 -3.43 -7.83 11.79
N ARG A 128 -3.95 -6.90 10.98
CA ARG A 128 -5.40 -6.75 10.74
C ARG A 128 -5.94 -7.68 9.67
N HIS A 129 -5.08 -8.21 8.82
CA HIS A 129 -5.48 -8.96 7.63
C HIS A 129 -4.67 -10.24 7.48
N GLN A 130 -5.33 -11.29 7.02
CA GLN A 130 -4.68 -12.49 6.51
C GLN A 130 -4.87 -12.55 4.99
N MET A 131 -3.78 -12.58 4.24
CA MET A 131 -3.84 -12.73 2.78
C MET A 131 -4.32 -14.13 2.41
N THR A 132 -5.26 -14.21 1.47
CA THR A 132 -5.74 -15.46 0.87
C THR A 132 -5.16 -15.68 -0.53
N THR A 133 -4.74 -14.60 -1.20
CA THR A 133 -3.88 -14.64 -2.39
C THR A 133 -2.41 -14.47 -2.01
N ARG A 134 -1.52 -14.49 -3.01
CA ARG A 134 -0.15 -14.00 -2.80
C ARG A 134 -0.17 -12.54 -2.33
N SER A 135 0.78 -12.17 -1.48
CA SER A 135 0.99 -10.79 -1.03
C SER A 135 1.82 -9.96 -2.01
N ASP A 136 2.36 -10.58 -3.04
CA ASP A 136 3.16 -9.97 -4.08
C ASP A 136 2.72 -10.44 -5.46
N ALA A 137 2.68 -9.50 -6.41
CA ALA A 137 2.48 -9.82 -7.81
C ALA A 137 3.83 -10.22 -8.45
N ALA A 138 3.78 -10.99 -9.54
CA ALA A 138 4.97 -11.19 -10.36
C ALA A 138 5.40 -9.85 -11.00
N PRO A 139 6.70 -9.63 -11.22
CA PRO A 139 7.17 -8.46 -11.94
C PRO A 139 6.43 -8.33 -13.28
N THR A 140 5.82 -7.16 -13.49
CA THR A 140 5.04 -6.85 -14.68
C THR A 140 5.82 -5.83 -15.49
N PHE A 141 6.10 -6.17 -16.75
CA PHE A 141 6.71 -5.24 -17.68
C PHE A 141 5.63 -4.29 -18.22
N VAL A 142 5.81 -3.01 -17.95
CA VAL A 142 4.89 -1.97 -18.32
C VAL A 142 5.46 -1.24 -19.53
N GLY A 143 4.95 -1.54 -20.72
CA GLY A 143 5.27 -0.81 -21.96
C GLY A 143 4.37 0.41 -22.17
N VAL A 144 4.65 1.21 -23.21
CA VAL A 144 3.95 2.48 -23.50
C VAL A 144 2.43 2.34 -23.59
N GLY A 145 1.71 3.12 -22.78
CA GLY A 145 0.25 3.26 -22.78
C GLY A 145 -0.53 2.12 -22.16
N ASN A 146 0.13 1.25 -21.38
CA ASN A 146 -0.54 0.12 -20.75
C ASN A 146 -1.22 0.52 -19.43
N ARG A 147 -2.38 -0.10 -19.20
CA ARG A 147 -3.06 -0.14 -17.90
C ARG A 147 -3.14 -1.59 -17.43
N PHE A 148 -2.52 -1.88 -16.30
CA PHE A 148 -2.62 -3.18 -15.64
C PHE A 148 -3.57 -3.11 -14.45
N SER A 149 -4.30 -4.19 -14.21
CA SER A 149 -5.13 -4.36 -13.03
C SER A 149 -4.68 -5.59 -12.27
N ILE A 150 -4.42 -5.43 -10.98
CA ILE A 150 -3.97 -6.50 -10.09
C ILE A 150 -4.92 -6.52 -8.89
N SER A 151 -5.42 -7.71 -8.56
CA SER A 151 -6.36 -7.90 -7.45
C SER A 151 -5.73 -8.79 -6.38
N PHE A 152 -6.02 -8.50 -5.12
CA PHE A 152 -5.55 -9.27 -3.97
C PHE A 152 -6.72 -9.63 -3.04
N GLY A 153 -6.77 -10.88 -2.58
CA GLY A 153 -7.75 -11.36 -1.63
C GLY A 153 -7.19 -11.38 -0.20
N LEU A 154 -8.01 -10.99 0.77
CA LEU A 154 -7.70 -11.10 2.19
C LEU A 154 -8.94 -11.38 3.03
N VAL A 155 -8.73 -11.84 4.26
CA VAL A 155 -9.74 -11.91 5.33
C VAL A 155 -9.35 -10.94 6.45
N LEU A 156 -10.33 -10.20 6.98
CA LEU A 156 -10.17 -9.35 8.15
C LEU A 156 -10.08 -10.19 9.43
N LEU A 157 -9.07 -9.93 10.25
CA LEU A 157 -8.92 -10.56 11.56
C LEU A 157 -9.69 -9.72 12.58
N GLU A 158 -10.82 -10.25 13.08
CA GLU A 158 -11.77 -9.60 14.01
C GLU A 158 -11.14 -9.07 15.32
N ALA A 159 -9.89 -9.47 15.63
CA ALA A 159 -9.18 -9.09 16.85
C ALA A 159 -8.71 -7.62 16.91
N PHE A 160 -8.95 -6.82 15.88
CA PHE A 160 -8.62 -5.39 15.84
C PHE A 160 -9.87 -4.52 15.69
N HIS A 161 -10.82 -4.63 16.63
CA HIS A 161 -11.83 -3.59 16.84
C HIS A 161 -11.14 -2.33 17.40
N GLU A 162 -11.34 -1.20 16.71
CA GLU A 162 -10.89 0.14 17.10
C GLU A 162 -11.62 0.69 18.35
N ASP A 163 -12.32 -0.14 19.11
CA ASP A 163 -12.88 0.19 20.43
C ASP A 163 -11.86 0.00 21.58
N ALA A 164 -10.62 -0.40 21.28
CA ALA A 164 -9.58 -0.64 22.28
C ALA A 164 -8.83 0.64 22.77
N LEU A 165 -9.39 1.84 22.53
CA LEU A 165 -8.81 3.13 22.98
C LEU A 165 -9.75 3.98 23.84
N LEU A 166 -10.57 3.36 24.69
CA LEU A 166 -11.05 4.01 25.91
C LEU A 166 -10.39 3.33 27.14
N PRO A 167 -9.38 3.93 27.78
CA PRO A 167 -8.83 3.40 29.02
C PRO A 167 -9.69 3.88 30.20
N ASP A 168 -10.93 3.41 30.31
CA ASP A 168 -11.75 3.62 31.51
C ASP A 168 -12.29 2.32 32.14
N ALA A 169 -11.72 1.17 31.75
CA ALA A 169 -11.75 0.00 32.62
C ALA A 169 -10.59 0.12 33.62
N LYS A 170 -10.81 0.84 34.73
CA LYS A 170 -10.03 0.68 35.96
C LYS A 170 -9.82 -0.83 36.16
N PRO A 171 -8.58 -1.34 36.29
CA PRO A 171 -8.39 -2.78 36.46
C PRO A 171 -9.11 -3.18 37.73
N ASN A 172 -10.25 -3.85 37.58
CA ASN A 172 -10.91 -4.55 38.65
C ASN A 172 -10.04 -5.75 38.95
N ILE A 173 -8.94 -5.52 39.67
CA ILE A 173 -8.29 -6.56 40.44
C ILE A 173 -9.33 -6.94 41.48
N GLY A 174 -10.23 -7.86 41.11
CA GLY A 174 -11.16 -8.47 42.04
C GLY A 174 -10.35 -8.82 43.26
N LYS A 175 -10.73 -8.24 44.40
CA LYS A 175 -10.07 -8.40 45.70
C LYS A 175 -9.61 -9.85 45.79
N LEU A 176 -8.30 -10.09 45.71
CA LEU A 176 -7.74 -11.44 45.77
C LEU A 176 -8.00 -11.94 47.19
N THR A 177 -9.19 -12.48 47.42
CA THR A 177 -9.54 -13.08 48.70
C THR A 177 -8.89 -14.45 48.69
N LEU A 178 -7.65 -14.51 49.21
CA LEU A 178 -7.05 -15.79 49.60
C LEU A 178 -8.03 -16.49 50.54
N ASP A 179 -8.31 -17.76 50.25
CA ASP A 179 -9.13 -18.61 51.09
C ASP A 179 -8.46 -18.78 52.46
N THR A 180 -9.25 -19.15 53.47
CA THR A 180 -8.79 -19.20 54.86
C THR A 180 -7.57 -20.12 55.05
N GLU A 181 -7.41 -21.16 54.22
CA GLU A 181 -6.27 -22.08 54.32
C GLU A 181 -4.99 -21.48 53.76
N THR A 182 -5.04 -20.83 52.60
CA THR A 182 -3.85 -20.14 52.04
C THR A 182 -3.41 -18.95 52.89
N ARG A 183 -4.36 -18.24 53.54
CA ARG A 183 -4.03 -17.19 54.52
C ARG A 183 -3.31 -17.72 55.75
N LEU A 184 -3.70 -18.89 56.24
CA LEU A 184 -3.08 -19.50 57.41
C LEU A 184 -1.65 -19.97 57.08
N LEU A 185 -1.46 -20.57 55.90
CA LEU A 185 -0.14 -21.01 55.43
C LEU A 185 0.82 -19.83 55.25
N LEU A 186 0.40 -18.72 54.63
CA LEU A 186 1.26 -17.54 54.47
C LEU A 186 1.63 -16.90 55.82
N ALA A 187 0.70 -16.86 56.78
CA ALA A 187 0.94 -16.28 58.10
C ALA A 187 1.96 -17.09 58.92
N ILE A 188 1.92 -18.42 58.84
CA ILE A 188 2.87 -19.30 59.54
C ILE A 188 4.28 -19.15 58.96
N MET A 189 4.39 -19.11 57.63
CA MET A 189 5.69 -18.97 56.95
C MET A 189 6.36 -17.62 57.27
N GLY A 190 5.59 -16.52 57.32
CA GLY A 190 6.12 -15.21 57.70
C GLY A 190 6.58 -15.12 59.16
N SER A 191 5.82 -15.72 60.09
CA SER A 191 6.14 -15.69 61.53
C SER A 191 7.41 -16.49 61.87
N GLY A 192 7.60 -17.67 61.27
CA GLY A 192 8.77 -18.51 61.52
C GLY A 192 10.10 -17.83 61.16
N VAL A 193 10.13 -17.10 60.04
CA VAL A 193 11.33 -16.37 59.59
C VAL A 193 11.68 -15.22 60.54
N VAL A 194 10.68 -14.50 61.04
CA VAL A 194 10.90 -13.38 61.99
C VAL A 194 11.42 -13.87 63.34
N ILE A 195 10.90 -15.00 63.85
CA ILE A 195 11.36 -15.57 65.12
C ILE A 195 12.82 -16.03 65.01
N LEU A 196 13.21 -16.68 63.91
CA LEU A 196 14.60 -17.11 63.70
C LEU A 196 15.57 -15.92 63.58
N LEU A 197 15.17 -14.84 62.90
CA LEU A 197 15.97 -13.62 62.82
C LEU A 197 16.13 -12.94 64.19
N MET A 198 15.06 -12.89 65.00
CA MET A 198 15.12 -12.29 66.35
C MET A 198 16.04 -13.08 67.30
N LEU A 199 16.02 -14.41 67.25
CA LEU A 199 16.95 -15.25 68.03
C LEU A 199 18.41 -15.10 67.54
N GLY A 200 18.61 -14.97 66.24
CA GLY A 200 19.93 -14.72 65.64
C GLY A 200 20.52 -13.36 66.05
N VAL A 201 19.74 -12.28 65.93
CA VAL A 201 20.20 -10.94 66.31
C VAL A 201 20.40 -10.83 67.82
N GLY A 202 19.51 -11.42 68.63
CA GLY A 202 19.63 -11.44 70.08
C GLY A 202 20.90 -12.14 70.58
N SER A 203 21.26 -13.27 69.97
CA SER A 203 22.49 -14.01 70.32
C SER A 203 23.77 -13.25 69.93
N ILE A 204 23.78 -12.54 68.79
CA ILE A 204 24.90 -11.68 68.38
C ILE A 204 25.05 -10.47 69.32
N ALA A 205 23.94 -9.79 69.65
CA ALA A 205 23.96 -8.66 70.58
C ALA A 205 24.42 -9.07 71.98
N PHE A 206 23.95 -10.23 72.48
CA PHE A 206 24.37 -10.78 73.77
C PHE A 206 25.86 -11.16 73.79
N ALA A 207 26.38 -11.73 72.70
CA ALA A 207 27.80 -12.04 72.57
C ALA A 207 28.69 -10.78 72.57
N LEU A 208 28.20 -9.68 72.00
CA LEU A 208 28.91 -8.39 72.00
C LEU A 208 28.86 -7.69 73.37
N TRP A 209 27.76 -7.80 74.11
CA TRP A 209 27.65 -7.26 75.46
C TRP A 209 28.58 -7.97 76.45
N ARG A 210 28.70 -9.31 76.36
CA ARG A 210 29.59 -10.10 77.25
C ARG A 210 31.09 -9.82 77.04
N ARG A 211 31.48 -9.15 75.95
CA ARG A 211 32.88 -8.82 75.64
C ARG A 211 33.34 -7.46 76.17
N LYS A 212 32.46 -6.68 76.82
CA LYS A 212 32.81 -5.50 77.62
C LYS A 212 32.88 -5.87 79.10
#